data_AF-S6UQU1-F1
#
_entry.id   AF-S6UQU1-F1
#
_cell.length_a   1.000
_cell.length_b   1.000
_cell.length_c   1.000
_cell.angle_alpha   90.00
_cell.angle_beta   90.00
_cell.angle_gamma   90.00
#
_symmetry.space_group_name_H-M   'P 1'
#
loop_
_entity.id
_entity.type
_entity.pdbx_description
1 polymer ?
#
loop_
_entity_poly.entity_id
_entity_poly.type
_entity_poly.pdbx_seq_one_letter_code
_entity_poly.pdbx_strand_id
1 'polypeptide(L)'
;MKGKGWPDVLEVRGEVFMSKAGFERLNASQLEVGGKTFANPRNAAAGSLRQLDSKITANRPLEFCCYGLGQTSAEIAETHIGVLETLKKWGMPVSRELKLANGVEECLAYYRDIGERRLSLTYEIDGVVFKVNNLAAQRELGFRAREPRWAIAHKFPAMEELTELLDVEFQVGRTG
;
A
#
# COMPACT_ATOMS: atom_id res chain seq x y z
N MET A 1 -19.20 3.41 6.94
CA MET A 1 -19.59 2.56 5.80
C MET A 1 -20.91 3.06 5.23
N LYS A 2 -21.15 2.94 3.93
CA LYS A 2 -22.34 3.48 3.23
C LYS A 2 -23.31 2.40 2.71
N GLY A 3 -23.04 1.12 2.99
CA GLY A 3 -23.88 -0.01 2.54
C GLY A 3 -24.73 -0.66 3.65
N LYS A 4 -25.17 -1.90 3.42
CA LYS A 4 -25.78 -2.81 4.40
C LYS A 4 -25.29 -4.23 4.12
N GLY A 5 -25.47 -5.16 5.06
CA GLY A 5 -25.18 -6.59 4.86
C GLY A 5 -23.70 -6.98 5.01
N TRP A 6 -22.92 -6.22 5.78
CA TRP A 6 -21.59 -6.67 6.20
C TRP A 6 -21.71 -7.69 7.35
N PRO A 7 -20.74 -8.60 7.51
CA PRO A 7 -20.71 -9.53 8.62
C PRO A 7 -20.51 -8.82 9.98
N ASP A 8 -20.93 -9.46 11.07
CA ASP A 8 -20.74 -8.94 12.44
C ASP A 8 -19.27 -8.68 12.78
N VAL A 9 -18.36 -9.52 12.26
CA VAL A 9 -16.91 -9.31 12.36
C VAL A 9 -16.36 -9.08 10.96
N LEU A 10 -15.76 -7.91 10.75
CA LEU A 10 -15.12 -7.52 9.50
C LEU A 10 -13.80 -6.78 9.77
N GLU A 11 -12.68 -7.47 9.60
CA GLU A 11 -11.35 -6.85 9.60
C GLU A 11 -10.94 -6.49 8.17
N VAL A 12 -10.86 -5.19 7.88
CA VAL A 12 -10.39 -4.68 6.58
C VAL A 12 -8.91 -4.33 6.69
N ARG A 13 -8.12 -4.85 5.74
CA ARG A 13 -6.69 -4.56 5.61
C ARG A 13 -6.44 -3.64 4.43
N GLY A 14 -5.59 -2.65 4.65
CA GLY A 14 -5.24 -1.66 3.66
C GLY A 14 -3.94 -0.95 4.01
N GLU A 15 -3.56 -0.04 3.12
CA GLU A 15 -2.39 0.82 3.28
C GLU A 15 -2.85 2.24 3.58
N VAL A 16 -2.30 2.84 4.63
CA VAL A 16 -2.40 4.29 4.85
C VAL A 16 -1.21 4.94 4.14
N PHE A 17 -1.49 5.90 3.26
CA PHE A 17 -0.48 6.57 2.46
C PHE A 17 -0.74 8.08 2.42
N MET A 18 0.15 8.81 1.76
CA MET A 18 0.02 10.24 1.51
C MET A 18 0.22 10.49 0.02
N SER A 19 -0.71 11.22 -0.61
CA SER A 19 -0.52 11.64 -2.00
C SER A 19 0.65 12.61 -2.13
N LYS A 20 1.24 12.70 -3.33
CA LYS A 20 2.32 13.63 -3.66
C LYS A 20 1.95 15.07 -3.29
N ALA A 21 0.76 15.51 -3.72
CA ALA A 21 0.24 16.83 -3.39
C ALA A 21 -0.01 17.02 -1.88
N GLY A 22 -0.46 15.97 -1.17
CA GLY A 22 -0.62 16.02 0.29
C GLY A 22 0.73 16.19 1.00
N PHE A 23 1.73 15.45 0.56
CA PHE A 23 3.10 15.51 1.07
C PHE A 23 3.75 16.87 0.84
N GLU A 24 3.63 17.43 -0.36
CA GLU A 24 4.13 18.78 -0.68
C GLU A 24 3.50 19.85 0.20
N ARG A 25 2.16 19.84 0.36
CA ARG A 25 1.46 20.78 1.26
C ARG A 25 1.91 20.63 2.71
N LEU A 26 2.09 19.40 3.17
CA LEU A 26 2.57 19.13 4.52
C LEU A 26 3.97 19.72 4.73
N ASN A 27 4.91 19.45 3.83
CA ASN A 27 6.27 19.98 3.95
C ASN A 27 6.30 21.52 3.85
N ALA A 28 5.50 22.12 2.96
CA ALA A 28 5.38 23.58 2.88
C ALA A 28 4.91 24.18 4.22
N SER A 29 3.84 23.64 4.82
CA SER A 29 3.35 24.11 6.12
C SER A 29 4.36 23.94 7.25
N GLN A 30 5.20 22.90 7.20
CA GLN A 30 6.24 22.66 8.20
C GLN A 30 7.39 23.67 8.04
N LEU A 31 7.77 24.01 6.81
CA LEU A 31 8.80 25.02 6.54
C LEU A 31 8.36 26.41 7.02
N GLU A 32 7.10 26.79 6.79
CA GLU A 32 6.55 28.08 7.22
C GLU A 32 6.65 28.30 8.73
N VAL A 33 6.52 27.23 9.52
CA VAL A 33 6.62 27.28 10.99
C VAL A 33 8.02 26.94 11.52
N GLY A 34 9.03 26.83 10.66
CA GLY A 34 10.41 26.47 11.04
C GLY A 34 10.57 25.02 11.53
N GLY A 35 9.61 24.15 11.20
CA GLY A 35 9.58 22.74 11.57
C GLY A 35 10.41 21.84 10.65
N LYS A 36 10.57 20.59 11.07
CA LYS A 36 11.25 19.56 10.28
C LYS A 36 10.36 19.05 9.15
N THR A 37 10.93 18.92 7.95
CA THR A 37 10.31 18.30 6.78
C THR A 37 10.51 16.79 6.77
N PHE A 38 9.66 16.11 6.02
CA PHE A 38 9.76 14.67 5.78
C PHE A 38 10.51 14.41 4.47
N ALA A 39 11.33 13.35 4.45
CA ALA A 39 12.15 12.99 3.29
C ALA A 39 11.34 12.36 2.13
N ASN A 40 10.26 11.62 2.44
CA ASN A 40 9.40 10.99 1.44
C ASN A 40 7.97 10.78 1.98
N PRO A 41 6.97 10.57 1.10
CA PRO A 41 5.57 10.35 1.49
C PRO A 41 5.37 9.17 2.45
N ARG A 42 6.14 8.08 2.31
CA ARG A 42 6.04 6.90 3.18
C ARG A 42 6.37 7.25 4.64
N ASN A 43 7.47 7.97 4.85
CA ASN A 43 7.89 8.42 6.17
C ASN A 43 6.93 9.47 6.74
N ALA A 44 6.42 10.35 5.88
CA ALA A 44 5.40 11.33 6.27
C ALA A 44 4.11 10.66 6.75
N ALA A 45 3.62 9.65 6.02
CA ALA A 45 2.42 8.91 6.40
C ALA A 45 2.62 8.16 7.73
N ALA A 46 3.74 7.44 7.88
CA ALA A 46 4.04 6.68 9.10
C ALA A 46 4.17 7.60 10.33
N GLY A 47 4.90 8.71 10.21
CA GLY A 47 5.03 9.71 11.28
C GLY A 47 3.70 10.40 11.61
N SER A 48 2.90 10.68 10.59
CA SER A 48 1.57 11.30 10.73
C SER A 48 0.56 10.40 11.44
N LEU A 49 0.63 9.08 11.22
CA LEU A 49 -0.29 8.11 11.83
C LEU A 49 0.08 7.78 13.28
N ARG A 50 1.36 7.87 13.65
CA ARG A 50 1.89 7.50 14.98
C ARG A 50 1.99 8.70 15.92
N GLN A 51 0.99 9.56 15.92
CA GLN A 51 0.92 10.71 16.84
C GLN A 51 0.20 10.30 18.12
N LEU A 52 0.68 10.80 19.26
CA LEU A 52 0.00 10.61 20.55
C LEU A 52 -1.34 11.36 20.59
N ASP A 53 -1.38 12.58 20.04
CA ASP A 53 -2.61 13.35 19.87
C ASP A 53 -3.20 13.11 18.48
N SER A 54 -4.38 12.47 18.44
CA SER A 54 -5.11 12.18 17.20
C SER A 54 -5.54 13.43 16.43
N LYS A 55 -5.63 14.60 17.08
CA LYS A 55 -5.93 15.87 16.40
C LYS A 55 -4.80 16.27 15.45
N ILE A 56 -3.55 15.91 15.77
CA ILE A 56 -2.42 16.13 14.87
C ILE A 56 -2.63 15.29 13.61
N THR A 57 -2.91 13.99 13.77
CA THR A 57 -3.18 13.06 12.64
C THR A 57 -4.36 13.53 11.79
N ALA A 58 -5.43 14.04 12.42
CA ALA A 58 -6.61 14.55 11.70
C ALA A 58 -6.29 15.73 10.76
N ASN A 59 -5.24 16.50 11.04
CA ASN A 59 -4.77 17.60 10.20
C ASN A 59 -3.76 17.16 9.13
N ARG A 60 -3.36 15.88 9.10
CA ARG A 60 -2.44 15.36 8.08
C ARG A 60 -3.23 14.85 6.87
N PRO A 61 -2.76 15.07 5.64
CA PRO A 61 -3.46 14.64 4.42
C PRO A 61 -3.25 13.15 4.15
N LEU A 62 -3.68 12.31 5.10
CA LEU A 62 -3.62 10.85 5.01
C LEU A 62 -4.77 10.32 4.16
N GLU A 63 -4.45 9.33 3.35
CA GLU A 63 -5.39 8.58 2.54
C GLU A 63 -5.28 7.08 2.86
N PHE A 64 -6.30 6.30 2.51
CA PHE A 64 -6.37 4.88 2.78
C PHE A 64 -6.75 4.10 1.51
N CYS A 65 -6.17 2.93 1.31
CA CYS A 65 -6.50 2.04 0.20
C CYS A 65 -6.61 0.60 0.69
N CYS A 66 -7.78 -0.01 0.52
CA CYS A 66 -8.04 -1.39 0.90
C CYS A 66 -7.43 -2.36 -0.10
N TYR A 67 -6.81 -3.42 0.41
CA TYR A 67 -6.24 -4.48 -0.43
C TYR A 67 -6.60 -5.89 0.03
N GLY A 68 -7.35 -6.06 1.12
CA GLY A 68 -7.71 -7.38 1.60
C GLY A 68 -8.49 -7.39 2.91
N LEU A 69 -8.62 -8.60 3.45
CA LEU A 69 -9.34 -8.89 4.68
C LEU A 69 -8.43 -9.60 5.68
N GLY A 70 -8.75 -9.47 6.96
CA GLY A 70 -8.28 -10.35 8.01
C GLY A 70 -9.40 -11.27 8.48
N GLN A 71 -9.75 -11.23 9.76
CA GLN A 71 -10.88 -12.00 10.30
C GLN A 71 -12.23 -11.53 9.72
N THR A 72 -13.07 -12.48 9.35
CA THR A 72 -14.47 -12.24 8.96
C THR A 72 -15.38 -13.30 9.59
N SER A 73 -16.60 -12.92 9.98
CA SER A 73 -17.59 -13.87 10.53
C SER A 73 -18.44 -14.57 9.46
N ALA A 74 -18.38 -14.12 8.21
CA ALA A 74 -19.05 -14.74 7.08
C ALA A 74 -18.25 -14.52 5.79
N GLU A 75 -18.40 -15.43 4.82
CA GLU A 75 -17.80 -15.26 3.49
C GLU A 75 -18.43 -14.07 2.75
N ILE A 76 -17.57 -13.23 2.17
CA ILE A 76 -18.01 -12.00 1.48
C ILE A 76 -18.14 -12.23 -0.03
N ALA A 77 -17.24 -13.03 -0.60
CA ALA A 77 -17.24 -13.44 -2.01
C ALA A 77 -16.32 -14.65 -2.18
N GLU A 78 -16.38 -15.32 -3.33
CA GLU A 78 -15.49 -16.44 -3.68
C GLU A 78 -14.14 -15.98 -4.27
N THR A 79 -14.05 -14.73 -4.72
CA THR A 79 -12.87 -14.16 -5.37
C THR A 79 -12.36 -12.91 -4.66
N HIS A 80 -11.06 -12.68 -4.74
CA HIS A 80 -10.42 -11.51 -4.16
C HIS A 80 -10.93 -10.21 -4.78
N ILE A 81 -11.17 -10.19 -6.10
CA ILE A 81 -11.78 -9.03 -6.76
C ILE A 81 -13.22 -8.79 -6.27
N GLY A 82 -14.02 -9.86 -6.10
CA GLY A 82 -15.38 -9.75 -5.56
C GLY A 82 -15.40 -9.20 -4.12
N VAL A 83 -14.41 -9.57 -3.31
CA VAL A 83 -14.19 -8.95 -1.99
C VAL A 83 -13.94 -7.45 -2.11
N LEU A 84 -12.99 -7.03 -2.95
CA LEU A 84 -12.63 -5.61 -3.10
C LEU A 84 -13.80 -4.79 -3.67
N GLU A 85 -14.56 -5.32 -4.62
CA GLU A 85 -15.76 -4.69 -5.15
C GLU A 85 -16.86 -4.55 -4.09
N THR A 86 -17.02 -5.55 -3.22
CA THR A 86 -17.99 -5.50 -2.13
C THR A 86 -17.59 -4.46 -1.09
N LEU A 87 -16.30 -4.40 -0.70
CA LEU A 87 -15.77 -3.35 0.16
C LEU A 87 -16.00 -1.96 -0.46
N LYS A 88 -15.77 -1.81 -1.77
CA LYS A 88 -16.05 -0.56 -2.50
C LYS A 88 -17.52 -0.17 -2.43
N LYS A 89 -18.45 -1.13 -2.60
CA LYS A 89 -19.91 -0.90 -2.42
C LYS A 89 -20.25 -0.47 -0.99
N TRP A 90 -19.53 -0.95 0.02
CA TRP A 90 -19.67 -0.50 1.41
C TRP A 90 -18.98 0.84 1.70
N GLY A 91 -18.37 1.46 0.69
CA GLY A 91 -17.76 2.79 0.77
C GLY A 91 -16.29 2.78 1.19
N MET A 92 -15.64 1.62 1.18
CA MET A 92 -14.19 1.56 1.41
C MET A 92 -13.42 2.00 0.17
N PRO A 93 -12.35 2.79 0.34
CA PRO A 93 -11.50 3.20 -0.77
C PRO A 93 -10.70 2.00 -1.29
N VAL A 94 -10.79 1.74 -2.59
CA VAL A 94 -10.03 0.71 -3.31
C VAL A 94 -9.28 1.39 -4.44
N SER A 95 -8.10 0.88 -4.77
CA SER A 95 -7.26 1.42 -5.84
C SER A 95 -8.05 1.56 -7.15
N ARG A 96 -7.91 2.72 -7.80
CA ARG A 96 -8.46 2.96 -9.14
C ARG A 96 -7.75 2.12 -10.20
N GLU A 97 -6.52 1.72 -9.91
CA GLU A 97 -5.66 0.96 -10.81
C GLU A 97 -5.85 -0.56 -10.65
N LEU A 98 -6.76 -1.02 -9.79
CA LEU A 98 -7.07 -2.43 -9.65
C LEU A 98 -7.50 -3.04 -10.99
N LYS A 99 -6.82 -4.09 -11.43
CA LYS A 99 -7.12 -4.81 -12.66
C LYS A 99 -7.10 -6.32 -12.44
N LEU A 100 -8.12 -7.00 -12.96
CA LEU A 100 -8.10 -8.46 -13.11
C LEU A 100 -7.24 -8.84 -14.31
N ALA A 101 -6.37 -9.83 -14.14
CA ALA A 101 -5.50 -10.33 -15.20
C ALA A 101 -5.63 -11.86 -15.29
N ASN A 102 -5.77 -12.36 -16.52
CA ASN A 102 -5.89 -13.77 -16.83
C ASN A 102 -4.54 -14.31 -17.33
N GLY A 103 -3.81 -14.96 -16.43
CA GLY A 103 -2.50 -15.55 -16.74
C GLY A 103 -1.35 -14.54 -16.72
N VAL A 104 -0.15 -15.05 -16.99
CA VAL A 104 1.11 -14.32 -16.81
C VAL A 104 1.25 -13.17 -17.80
N GLU A 105 0.84 -13.35 -19.05
CA GLU A 105 0.98 -12.32 -20.08
C GLU A 105 0.19 -11.05 -19.75
N GLU A 106 -1.04 -11.18 -19.26
CA GLU A 106 -1.84 -10.03 -18.82
C GLU A 106 -1.25 -9.36 -17.57
N CYS A 107 -0.68 -10.14 -16.65
CA CYS A 107 0.05 -9.60 -15.49
C CYS A 107 1.25 -8.76 -15.93
N LEU A 108 2.07 -9.27 -16.85
CA LEU A 108 3.23 -8.56 -17.37
C LEU A 108 2.83 -7.32 -18.20
N ALA A 109 1.75 -7.40 -18.98
CA ALA A 109 1.21 -6.27 -19.71
C ALA A 109 0.75 -5.15 -18.74
N TYR A 110 0.05 -5.52 -17.66
CA TYR A 110 -0.35 -4.56 -16.63
C TYR A 110 0.86 -3.95 -15.90
N TYR A 111 1.88 -4.75 -15.58
CA TYR A 111 3.12 -4.25 -14.96
C TYR A 111 3.83 -3.21 -15.83
N ARG A 112 3.91 -3.44 -17.16
CA ARG A 112 4.48 -2.46 -18.10
C ARG A 112 3.65 -1.17 -18.15
N ASP A 113 2.33 -1.30 -18.34
CA ASP A 113 1.41 -0.15 -18.39
C ASP A 113 1.51 0.74 -17.15
N ILE A 114 1.38 0.14 -15.96
CA ILE A 114 1.43 0.91 -14.71
C ILE A 114 2.84 1.44 -14.42
N GLY A 115 3.89 0.78 -14.94
CA GLY A 115 5.26 1.27 -14.92
C GLY A 115 5.43 2.56 -15.74
N GLU A 116 4.89 2.60 -16.96
CA GLU A 116 4.97 3.77 -17.86
C GLU A 116 4.28 5.00 -17.26
N ARG A 117 3.12 4.81 -16.63
CA ARG A 117 2.36 5.91 -15.98
C ARG A 117 2.64 6.06 -14.49
N ARG A 118 3.63 5.36 -13.93
CA ARG A 118 3.97 5.37 -12.51
C ARG A 118 4.16 6.80 -11.96
N LEU A 119 4.87 7.64 -12.71
CA LEU A 119 5.20 9.00 -12.28
C LEU A 119 4.00 9.95 -12.36
N SER A 120 2.98 9.65 -13.17
CA SER A 120 1.76 10.47 -13.27
C SER A 120 0.72 10.14 -12.21
N LEU A 121 0.86 9.03 -11.47
CA LEU A 121 -0.01 8.70 -10.35
C LEU A 121 0.09 9.77 -9.25
N THR A 122 -1.02 10.02 -8.56
CA THR A 122 -1.09 11.01 -7.47
C THR A 122 -0.40 10.53 -6.18
N TYR A 123 0.09 9.31 -6.15
CA TYR A 123 0.82 8.68 -5.04
C TYR A 123 2.00 7.88 -5.58
N GLU A 124 2.96 7.59 -4.70
CA GLU A 124 4.11 6.78 -5.06
C GLU A 124 3.80 5.29 -4.93
N ILE A 125 4.31 4.51 -5.88
CA ILE A 125 4.32 3.05 -5.84
C ILE A 125 5.72 2.55 -6.15
N ASP A 126 6.07 1.37 -5.62
CA ASP A 126 7.37 0.72 -5.82
C ASP A 126 7.26 -0.61 -6.57
N GLY A 127 6.06 -0.96 -7.04
CA GLY A 127 5.79 -2.18 -7.80
C GLY A 127 4.30 -2.50 -7.87
N VAL A 128 4.02 -3.72 -8.28
CA VAL A 128 2.68 -4.32 -8.35
C VAL A 128 2.63 -5.54 -7.43
N VAL A 129 1.48 -5.79 -6.80
CA VAL A 129 1.24 -7.06 -6.09
C VAL A 129 0.28 -7.91 -6.92
N PHE A 130 0.77 -9.04 -7.42
CA PHE A 130 -0.08 -10.06 -8.05
C PHE A 130 -0.61 -11.02 -7.00
N LYS A 131 -1.89 -11.36 -7.08
CA LYS A 131 -2.57 -12.27 -6.14
C LYS A 131 -3.43 -13.24 -6.94
N VAL A 132 -3.42 -14.51 -6.54
CA VAL A 132 -4.37 -15.52 -7.05
C VAL A 132 -5.79 -15.05 -6.73
N ASN A 133 -6.67 -14.96 -7.73
CA ASN A 133 -7.99 -14.36 -7.52
C ASN A 133 -8.97 -15.30 -6.78
N ASN A 134 -8.87 -16.61 -6.96
CA ASN A 134 -9.75 -17.58 -6.29
C ASN A 134 -9.36 -17.75 -4.81
N LEU A 135 -10.28 -17.51 -3.87
CA LEU A 135 -9.99 -17.56 -2.43
C LEU A 135 -9.84 -18.99 -1.89
N ALA A 136 -10.51 -19.98 -2.48
CA ALA A 136 -10.29 -21.38 -2.11
C ALA A 136 -8.85 -21.81 -2.44
N ALA A 137 -8.34 -21.42 -3.60
CA ALA A 137 -6.95 -21.64 -3.99
C ALA A 137 -5.96 -20.90 -3.07
N GLN A 138 -6.28 -19.68 -2.61
CA GLN A 138 -5.45 -19.00 -1.60
C GLN A 138 -5.37 -19.81 -0.29
N ARG A 139 -6.49 -20.38 0.17
CA ARG A 139 -6.52 -21.22 1.38
C ARG A 139 -5.69 -22.48 1.22
N GLU A 140 -5.78 -23.14 0.06
CA GLU A 140 -4.99 -24.33 -0.26
C GLU A 140 -3.49 -24.04 -0.36
N LEU A 141 -3.10 -22.97 -1.06
CA LEU A 141 -1.71 -22.54 -1.19
C LEU A 141 -1.11 -22.10 0.15
N GLY A 142 -1.93 -21.51 1.03
CA GLY A 142 -1.55 -21.13 2.38
C GLY A 142 -0.36 -20.16 2.44
N PHE A 143 0.44 -20.28 3.50
CA PHE A 143 1.53 -19.38 3.84
C PHE A 143 2.85 -20.15 4.08
N ARG A 144 3.98 -19.48 3.86
CA ARG A 144 5.26 -19.80 4.52
C ARG A 144 5.32 -19.10 5.88
N ALA A 145 6.46 -19.11 6.57
CA ALA A 145 6.62 -18.55 7.91
C ALA A 145 5.95 -17.18 8.14
N ARG A 146 6.02 -16.26 7.16
CA ARG A 146 5.38 -14.94 7.23
C ARG A 146 4.73 -14.46 5.92
N GLU A 147 4.91 -15.18 4.82
CA GLU A 147 4.56 -14.71 3.48
C GLU A 147 3.55 -15.65 2.82
N PRO A 148 2.51 -15.13 2.14
CA PRO A 148 1.56 -15.95 1.40
C PRO A 148 2.24 -16.63 0.21
N ARG A 149 1.82 -17.86 -0.12
CA ARG A 149 2.27 -18.53 -1.36
C ARG A 149 1.50 -18.10 -2.60
N TRP A 150 0.35 -17.44 -2.39
CA TRP A 150 -0.61 -17.05 -3.42
C TRP A 150 -0.49 -15.59 -3.86
N ALA A 151 0.52 -14.86 -3.38
CA ALA A 151 0.78 -13.48 -3.78
C ALA A 151 2.28 -13.19 -3.91
N ILE A 152 2.63 -12.28 -4.81
CA ILE A 152 4.01 -11.82 -5.02
C ILE A 152 4.03 -10.31 -5.29
N ALA A 153 4.98 -9.62 -4.67
CA ALA A 153 5.29 -8.23 -4.99
C ALA A 153 6.33 -8.20 -6.12
N HIS A 154 5.93 -7.75 -7.31
CA HIS A 154 6.79 -7.52 -8.45
C HIS A 154 7.24 -6.04 -8.44
N LYS A 155 8.45 -5.79 -7.92
CA LYS A 155 9.00 -4.44 -7.74
C LYS A 155 9.52 -3.87 -9.05
N PHE A 156 9.34 -2.57 -9.23
CA PHE A 156 10.02 -1.83 -10.28
C PHE A 156 11.53 -1.82 -10.02
N PRO A 157 12.36 -1.69 -11.09
CA PRO A 157 13.76 -1.35 -10.92
C PRO A 157 13.90 -0.13 -10.00
N ALA A 158 14.86 -0.18 -9.08
CA ALA A 158 15.19 0.97 -8.26
C ALA A 158 15.66 2.11 -9.18
N MET A 159 15.38 3.35 -8.79
CA MET A 159 16.06 4.48 -9.42
C MET A 159 17.53 4.41 -9.03
N GLU A 160 18.40 4.42 -10.04
CA GLU A 160 19.84 4.48 -9.86
C GLU A 160 20.28 5.95 -9.97
N GLU A 161 21.13 6.38 -9.04
CA GLU A 161 21.71 7.72 -9.01
C GLU A 161 23.22 7.59 -8.77
N LEU A 162 24.00 8.47 -9.39
CA LEU A 162 25.45 8.52 -9.19
C LEU A 162 25.78 9.42 -7.99
N THR A 163 26.69 8.96 -7.14
CA THR A 163 27.21 9.74 -5.99
C THR A 163 28.70 9.44 -5.79
N GLU A 164 29.40 10.30 -5.06
CA GLU A 164 30.80 10.10 -4.67
C GLU A 164 30.90 9.35 -3.34
N LEU A 165 31.76 8.32 -3.27
CA LEU A 165 32.11 7.65 -2.02
C LEU A 165 33.17 8.49 -1.30
N LEU A 166 32.77 9.14 -0.21
CA LEU A 166 33.66 10.03 0.55
C LEU A 166 34.48 9.30 1.62
N ASP A 167 33.86 8.35 2.32
CA ASP A 167 34.50 7.59 3.40
C ASP A 167 33.79 6.25 3.66
N VAL A 168 34.43 5.35 4.40
CA VAL A 168 33.89 4.04 4.80
C VAL A 168 34.11 3.83 6.30
N GLU A 169 33.01 3.74 7.05
CA GLU A 169 33.03 3.39 8.47
C GLU A 169 32.81 1.88 8.69
N PHE A 170 33.56 1.27 9.61
CA PHE A 170 33.44 -0.14 9.95
C PHE A 170 32.62 -0.32 11.24
N GLN A 171 31.45 -0.97 11.11
CA GLN A 171 30.62 -1.33 12.27
C GLN A 171 30.93 -2.77 12.73
N VAL A 172 31.27 -2.93 14.01
CA VAL A 172 31.45 -4.25 14.66
C VAL A 172 30.10 -4.74 15.14
N GLY A 173 29.74 -5.95 14.72
CA GLY A 173 28.42 -6.52 14.99
C GLY A 173 28.29 -7.03 16.43
N ARG A 174 27.10 -7.53 16.77
CA ARG A 174 26.85 -8.11 18.10
C ARG A 174 27.74 -9.32 18.43
N THR A 175 28.38 -9.90 17.43
CA THR A 175 29.24 -11.08 17.53
C THR A 175 30.72 -10.79 17.27
N GLY A 176 31.13 -9.51 17.18
CA GLY A 176 32.45 -9.12 16.70
C GLY A 176 32.46 -9.03 15.19
#